data_AF-A0A2V7FTZ7-F1
#
_entry.id   AF-A0A2V7FTZ7-F1
#
_cell.length_a   1.000
_cell.length_b   1.000
_cell.length_c   1.000
_cell.angle_alpha   90.00
_cell.angle_beta   90.00
_cell.angle_gamma   90.00
#
_symmetry.space_group_name_H-M   'P 1'
#
loop_
_entity.id
_entity.type
_entity.pdbx_description
1 polymer ?
#
loop_
_entity_poly.entity_id
_entity_poly.type
_entity_poly.pdbx_seq_one_letter_code
_entity_poly.pdbx_strand_id
1 'polypeptide(L)'
;MSFDRVTRTCGAALTALVGVCIATGLSASQTPADSAPSRARDRLFEASEPLELTLKADFGAINKNRGNDKPNHPGVLSYTTAAGDSVVLDVQLHTRGHFRLARCQYPPLKIVFNREQAAHTTFAHQGSLKLAVQCRGGQGYANYLLEESLIYRAYNLLTDRSFRVRLAHVTYVDATGKHAPETRRAFFIEDDDRMARRNNTKVFEQKGVTQGELDFDQTGLAMVFQYMIGNTDFAVTALHNIVLIRDSLETVYPVPYDFDWSGVISTPYAQPDSRLGIRDVRQRLFRGECRSPEELASLFARFNAQKEAIYALYRGMAAEGLEPKRIAQALDYYDDFFKTINDPGRTRREFTLVCR
;
A
#
# COMPACT_ATOMS: atom_id res chain seq x y z
N MET A 1 -25.78 -12.42 -57.21
CA MET A 1 -25.50 -12.14 -58.63
C MET A 1 -25.62 -10.63 -58.84
N SER A 2 -24.70 -10.08 -59.63
CA SER A 2 -24.69 -8.68 -60.09
C SER A 2 -26.01 -8.30 -60.77
N PHE A 3 -26.53 -7.09 -60.55
CA PHE A 3 -26.70 -6.03 -61.56
C PHE A 3 -27.72 -4.94 -61.13
N ASP A 4 -27.25 -3.70 -61.31
CA ASP A 4 -27.90 -2.45 -61.73
C ASP A 4 -29.00 -1.68 -60.97
N ARG A 5 -28.63 -0.39 -60.79
CA ARG A 5 -29.36 0.86 -60.57
C ARG A 5 -30.72 0.98 -61.29
N VAL A 6 -31.67 1.68 -60.65
CA VAL A 6 -32.32 2.92 -61.17
C VAL A 6 -32.97 3.69 -59.98
N THR A 7 -32.84 5.01 -59.99
CA THR A 7 -33.49 6.00 -59.10
C THR A 7 -34.89 6.39 -59.59
N ARG A 8 -35.84 6.67 -58.68
CA ARG A 8 -36.88 7.72 -58.83
C ARG A 8 -37.67 7.95 -57.53
N THR A 9 -37.94 9.21 -57.27
CA THR A 9 -38.72 9.82 -56.18
C THR A 9 -40.23 9.76 -56.48
N CYS A 10 -41.07 9.75 -55.42
CA CYS A 10 -42.20 10.68 -55.13
C CYS A 10 -43.30 10.00 -54.28
N GLY A 11 -43.64 10.63 -53.14
CA GLY A 11 -45.00 11.08 -52.81
C GLY A 11 -46.15 10.11 -52.50
N ALA A 12 -46.79 10.42 -51.36
CA ALA A 12 -48.21 10.26 -51.03
C ALA A 12 -48.67 9.04 -50.22
N ALA A 13 -48.85 9.33 -48.93
CA ALA A 13 -49.91 8.94 -48.01
C ALA A 13 -51.00 7.97 -48.49
N LEU A 14 -51.24 6.94 -47.67
CA LEU A 14 -52.60 6.45 -47.45
C LEU A 14 -52.84 6.18 -45.96
N THR A 15 -53.84 6.90 -45.47
CA THR A 15 -54.59 6.83 -44.20
C THR A 15 -54.92 5.40 -43.76
N ALA A 16 -54.57 5.06 -42.52
CA ALA A 16 -55.14 3.93 -41.79
C ALA A 16 -56.00 4.44 -40.62
N LEU A 17 -57.26 4.03 -40.63
CA LEU A 17 -58.27 4.37 -39.64
C LEU A 17 -57.98 3.73 -38.27
N VAL A 18 -58.01 4.60 -37.28
CA VAL A 18 -58.52 4.50 -35.90
C VAL A 18 -59.18 3.17 -35.52
N GLY A 19 -58.57 2.50 -34.54
CA GLY A 19 -59.23 1.59 -33.61
C GLY A 19 -58.75 1.91 -32.19
N VAL A 20 -59.51 2.73 -31.46
CA VAL A 20 -59.28 3.05 -30.05
C VAL A 20 -59.77 1.88 -29.21
N CYS A 21 -58.85 1.15 -28.57
CA CYS A 21 -59.15 0.33 -27.41
C CYS A 21 -58.38 0.91 -26.22
N ILE A 22 -59.10 1.60 -25.35
CA ILE A 22 -58.66 2.04 -24.03
C ILE A 22 -58.63 0.77 -23.16
N ALA A 23 -57.44 0.28 -22.84
CA ALA A 23 -57.24 -0.72 -21.79
C ALA A 23 -56.56 -0.02 -20.60
N THR A 24 -57.39 0.25 -19.60
CA THR A 24 -57.02 0.75 -18.27
C THR A 24 -56.17 -0.26 -17.52
N GLY A 25 -55.10 0.26 -16.90
CA GLY A 25 -54.11 -0.35 -16.01
C GLY A 25 -54.41 -1.73 -15.42
N LEU A 26 -53.52 -2.68 -15.73
CA LEU A 26 -53.16 -3.78 -14.85
C LEU A 26 -51.79 -3.48 -14.24
N SER A 27 -51.78 -3.26 -12.93
CA SER A 27 -50.58 -3.16 -12.10
C SER A 27 -49.80 -4.47 -12.17
N ALA A 28 -48.68 -4.49 -12.88
CA ALA A 28 -47.65 -5.49 -12.70
C ALA A 28 -46.77 -5.07 -11.52
N SER A 29 -46.93 -5.75 -10.40
CA SER A 29 -46.02 -5.69 -9.26
C SER A 29 -44.65 -6.16 -9.72
N GLN A 30 -43.77 -5.21 -10.06
CA GLN A 30 -42.35 -5.48 -10.25
C GLN A 30 -41.75 -5.74 -8.87
N THR A 31 -41.48 -7.00 -8.57
CA THR A 31 -40.53 -7.38 -7.53
C THR A 31 -39.21 -6.67 -7.85
N PRO A 32 -38.60 -5.88 -6.96
CA PRO A 32 -37.29 -5.34 -7.23
C PRO A 32 -36.36 -6.54 -7.39
N ALA A 33 -35.73 -6.64 -8.56
CA ALA A 33 -34.61 -7.54 -8.73
C ALA A 33 -33.56 -7.14 -7.70
N ASP A 34 -33.32 -8.01 -6.73
CA ASP A 34 -32.20 -7.91 -5.81
C ASP A 34 -30.92 -8.15 -6.61
N SER A 35 -30.50 -7.12 -7.33
CA SER A 35 -29.18 -7.03 -7.94
C SER A 35 -28.25 -6.33 -6.96
N ALA A 36 -28.13 -6.86 -5.75
CA ALA A 36 -26.89 -6.72 -5.02
C ALA A 36 -25.84 -7.55 -5.78
N PRO A 37 -24.78 -6.96 -6.34
CA PRO A 37 -23.66 -7.76 -6.79
C PRO A 37 -23.21 -8.58 -5.58
N SER A 38 -23.11 -9.90 -5.73
CA SER A 38 -22.50 -10.73 -4.70
C SER A 38 -21.14 -10.07 -4.41
N ARG A 39 -20.98 -9.43 -3.24
CA ARG A 39 -19.71 -8.87 -2.82
C ARG A 39 -18.74 -10.04 -2.86
N ALA A 40 -17.97 -10.15 -3.93
CA ALA A 40 -16.83 -11.03 -4.00
C ALA A 40 -16.07 -10.72 -2.70
N ARG A 41 -15.89 -11.72 -1.85
CA ARG A 41 -15.24 -11.56 -0.54
C ARG A 41 -14.00 -10.72 -0.75
N ASP A 42 -14.02 -9.45 -0.32
CA ASP A 42 -12.96 -8.51 -0.68
C ASP A 42 -11.65 -9.12 -0.19
N ARG A 43 -10.76 -9.43 -1.14
CA ARG A 43 -9.48 -10.05 -0.79
C ARG A 43 -8.74 -9.09 0.14
N LEU A 44 -7.90 -9.61 1.03
CA LEU A 44 -7.31 -8.83 2.13
C LEU A 44 -6.79 -7.45 1.72
N PHE A 45 -6.13 -7.31 0.56
CA PHE A 45 -5.52 -6.06 0.09
C PHE A 45 -6.33 -5.30 -0.99
N GLU A 46 -7.57 -5.70 -1.23
CA GLU A 46 -8.51 -4.98 -2.12
C GLU A 46 -9.44 -4.06 -1.33
N ALA A 47 -9.77 -4.43 -0.09
CA ALA A 47 -10.53 -3.60 0.84
C ALA A 47 -9.67 -2.45 1.42
N SER A 48 -10.31 -1.31 1.63
CA SER A 48 -9.66 -0.09 2.12
C SER A 48 -9.92 0.18 3.60
N GLU A 49 -10.96 -0.43 4.15
CA GLU A 49 -11.41 -0.33 5.53
C GLU A 49 -10.46 -1.10 6.46
N PRO A 50 -10.17 -0.54 7.66
CA PRO A 50 -9.42 -1.27 8.68
C PRO A 50 -10.07 -2.63 8.99
N LEU A 51 -9.23 -3.64 9.16
CA LEU A 51 -9.66 -4.95 9.62
C LEU A 51 -9.68 -4.99 11.14
N GLU A 52 -10.87 -5.12 11.72
CA GLU A 52 -11.05 -5.40 13.15
C GLU A 52 -10.73 -6.88 13.42
N LEU A 53 -9.73 -7.17 14.25
CA LEU A 53 -9.37 -8.54 14.59
C LEU A 53 -8.82 -8.69 16.00
N THR A 54 -8.87 -9.91 16.51
CA THR A 54 -8.25 -10.30 17.78
C THR A 54 -7.10 -11.27 17.52
N LEU A 55 -5.98 -11.05 18.20
CA LEU A 55 -4.86 -12.00 18.28
C LEU A 55 -4.72 -12.47 19.72
N LYS A 56 -4.90 -13.76 19.96
CA LYS A 56 -4.69 -14.40 21.26
C LYS A 56 -3.43 -15.26 21.23
N ALA A 57 -2.48 -14.99 22.11
CA ALA A 57 -1.23 -15.76 22.25
C ALA A 57 -0.54 -15.49 23.59
N ASP A 58 0.52 -16.23 23.91
CA ASP A 58 1.46 -15.85 24.98
C ASP A 58 2.41 -14.75 24.47
N PHE A 59 1.93 -13.51 24.47
CA PHE A 59 2.74 -12.36 24.06
C PHE A 59 3.92 -12.10 25.00
N GLY A 60 3.87 -12.57 26.25
CA GLY A 60 4.99 -12.51 27.17
C GLY A 60 6.18 -13.36 26.68
N ALA A 61 5.90 -14.56 26.18
CA ALA A 61 6.89 -15.44 25.57
C ALA A 61 7.39 -14.89 24.22
N ILE A 62 6.49 -14.46 23.33
CA ILE A 62 6.85 -13.88 22.03
C ILE A 62 7.75 -12.66 22.22
N ASN A 63 7.43 -11.78 23.17
CA ASN A 63 8.13 -10.52 23.40
C ASN A 63 9.58 -10.70 23.91
N LYS A 64 9.90 -11.87 24.48
CA LYS A 64 11.27 -12.22 24.88
C LYS A 64 12.16 -12.58 23.69
N ASN A 65 11.57 -12.95 22.55
CA ASN A 65 12.31 -13.40 21.37
C ASN A 65 12.72 -12.22 20.49
N ARG A 66 13.73 -11.49 20.96
CA ARG A 66 14.27 -10.30 20.28
C ARG A 66 15.63 -10.51 19.64
N GLY A 67 16.15 -11.73 19.73
CA GLY A 67 17.42 -12.13 19.12
C GLY A 67 17.28 -12.50 17.63
N ASN A 68 18.33 -13.15 17.12
CA ASN A 68 18.34 -13.68 15.76
C ASN A 68 17.43 -14.90 15.60
N ASP A 69 17.31 -15.72 16.65
CA ASP A 69 16.34 -16.79 16.71
C ASP A 69 14.93 -16.22 16.93
N LYS A 70 14.02 -16.58 16.03
CA LYS A 70 12.65 -16.07 15.92
C LYS A 70 11.69 -17.25 15.83
N PRO A 71 11.60 -18.09 16.88
CA PRO A 71 10.81 -19.31 16.82
C PRO A 71 9.32 -18.96 16.76
N ASN A 72 8.57 -19.86 16.15
CA ASN A 72 7.12 -19.80 16.05
C ASN A 72 6.47 -20.06 17.41
N HIS A 73 5.47 -19.26 17.74
CA HIS A 73 4.58 -19.45 18.88
C HIS A 73 3.16 -19.68 18.39
N PRO A 74 2.41 -20.62 18.99
CA PRO A 74 1.02 -20.81 18.64
C PRO A 74 0.19 -19.60 19.06
N GLY A 75 -0.80 -19.25 18.24
CA GLY A 75 -1.78 -18.23 18.53
C GLY A 75 -3.09 -18.49 17.80
N VAL A 76 -4.08 -17.69 18.13
CA VAL A 76 -5.40 -17.70 17.49
C VAL A 76 -5.69 -16.31 16.95
N LEU A 77 -6.02 -16.23 15.67
CA LEU A 77 -6.55 -15.04 15.04
C LEU A 77 -8.05 -15.20 14.90
N SER A 78 -8.83 -14.20 15.32
CA SER A 78 -10.28 -14.18 15.08
C SER A 78 -10.77 -12.83 14.61
N TYR A 79 -11.84 -12.83 13.81
CA TYR A 79 -12.50 -11.63 13.32
C TYR A 79 -13.93 -11.94 12.86
N THR A 80 -14.74 -10.89 12.72
CA THR A 80 -16.11 -10.99 12.20
C THR A 80 -16.14 -10.55 10.74
N THR A 81 -16.77 -11.34 9.87
CA THR A 81 -16.93 -10.99 8.46
C THR A 81 -17.99 -9.89 8.29
N ALA A 82 -18.03 -9.28 7.10
CA ALA A 82 -19.09 -8.33 6.75
C ALA A 82 -20.51 -8.95 6.80
N ALA A 83 -20.64 -10.28 6.72
CA ALA A 83 -21.90 -11.00 6.84
C ALA A 83 -22.29 -11.30 8.30
N GLY A 84 -21.43 -10.98 9.28
CA GLY A 84 -21.64 -11.27 10.70
C GLY A 84 -21.06 -12.61 11.17
N ASP A 85 -20.54 -13.44 10.25
CA ASP A 85 -19.93 -14.72 10.61
C ASP A 85 -18.64 -14.54 11.41
N SER A 86 -18.46 -15.33 12.46
CA SER A 86 -17.22 -15.40 13.23
C SER A 86 -16.22 -16.35 12.58
N VAL A 87 -15.01 -15.86 12.33
CA VAL A 87 -13.89 -16.65 11.79
C VAL A 87 -12.83 -16.79 12.86
N VAL A 88 -12.32 -18.01 13.04
CA VAL A 88 -11.25 -18.35 13.98
C VAL A 88 -10.20 -19.18 13.23
N LEU A 89 -8.95 -18.76 13.31
CA LEU A 89 -7.81 -19.37 12.63
C LEU A 89 -6.71 -19.64 13.65
N ASP A 90 -6.22 -20.88 13.66
CA ASP A 90 -4.95 -21.21 14.29
C ASP A 90 -3.82 -20.61 13.45
N VAL A 91 -2.93 -19.89 14.11
CA VAL A 91 -1.78 -19.21 13.48
C VAL A 91 -0.51 -19.49 14.25
N GLN A 92 0.62 -19.31 13.58
CA GLN A 92 1.92 -19.20 14.25
C GLN A 92 2.37 -17.74 14.20
N LEU A 93 2.91 -17.26 15.31
CA LEU A 93 3.38 -15.90 15.49
C LEU A 93 4.87 -15.94 15.81
N HIS A 94 5.65 -15.09 15.15
CA HIS A 94 7.02 -14.84 15.53
C HIS A 94 7.39 -13.38 15.32
N THR A 95 8.41 -12.91 16.04
CA THR A 95 8.92 -11.56 15.89
C THR A 95 9.65 -11.39 14.54
N ARG A 96 9.68 -10.16 14.02
CA ARG A 96 10.43 -9.82 12.78
C ARG A 96 11.13 -8.47 12.87
N GLY A 97 12.01 -8.22 11.90
CA GLY A 97 12.79 -6.99 11.80
C GLY A 97 14.06 -6.99 12.67
N HIS A 98 14.71 -5.82 12.72
CA HIS A 98 15.95 -5.57 13.46
C HIS A 98 15.82 -4.36 14.39
N PHE A 99 15.70 -3.14 13.84
CA PHE A 99 15.64 -1.92 14.64
C PHE A 99 14.43 -1.87 15.57
N ARG A 100 13.23 -1.98 15.00
CA ARG A 100 11.97 -2.01 15.76
C ARG A 100 11.92 -3.20 16.72
N LEU A 101 12.50 -4.34 16.35
CA LEU A 101 12.61 -5.51 17.24
C LEU A 101 13.44 -5.21 18.50
N ALA A 102 14.49 -4.40 18.39
CA ALA A 102 15.34 -4.04 19.53
C ALA A 102 14.78 -2.87 20.36
N ARG A 103 13.97 -1.98 19.78
CA ARG A 103 13.62 -0.68 20.39
C ARG A 103 12.14 -0.49 20.74
N CYS A 104 11.25 -1.24 20.09
CA CYS A 104 9.82 -1.10 20.31
C CYS A 104 9.37 -1.85 21.55
N GLN A 105 8.43 -1.25 22.28
CA GLN A 105 7.72 -1.94 23.35
C GLN A 105 6.95 -3.14 22.79
N TYR A 106 6.33 -2.96 21.62
CA TYR A 106 5.63 -4.00 20.87
C TYR A 106 6.41 -4.35 19.62
N PRO A 107 6.97 -5.56 19.52
CA PRO A 107 7.78 -5.95 18.38
C PRO A 107 6.88 -6.19 17.15
N PRO A 108 7.32 -5.81 15.94
CA PRO A 108 6.66 -6.24 14.72
C PRO A 108 6.55 -7.76 14.65
N LEU A 109 5.40 -8.23 14.16
CA LEU A 109 5.08 -9.66 14.10
C LEU A 109 5.03 -10.13 12.65
N LYS A 110 5.29 -11.42 12.46
CA LYS A 110 4.92 -12.16 11.26
C LYS A 110 3.92 -13.23 11.68
N ILE A 111 2.81 -13.30 10.96
CA ILE A 111 1.74 -14.26 11.18
C ILE A 111 1.82 -15.31 10.08
N VAL A 112 1.90 -16.58 10.46
CA VAL A 112 1.85 -17.71 9.54
C VAL A 112 0.49 -18.38 9.69
N PHE A 113 -0.23 -18.51 8.59
CA PHE A 113 -1.61 -19.00 8.59
C PHE A 113 -1.66 -20.51 8.36
N ASN A 114 -2.58 -21.19 9.03
CA ASN A 114 -3.00 -22.52 8.61
C ASN A 114 -3.70 -22.41 7.25
N ARG A 115 -3.13 -23.01 6.20
CA ARG A 115 -3.62 -22.89 4.82
C ARG A 115 -5.01 -23.47 4.62
N GLU A 116 -5.33 -24.55 5.30
CA GLU A 116 -6.63 -25.23 5.20
C GLU A 116 -7.71 -24.37 5.83
N GLN A 117 -7.47 -23.88 7.06
CA GLN A 117 -8.41 -22.99 7.74
C GLN A 117 -8.57 -21.64 7.03
N ALA A 118 -7.51 -21.11 6.42
CA ALA A 118 -7.54 -19.81 5.74
C ALA A 118 -8.17 -19.85 4.34
N ALA A 119 -8.33 -21.01 3.71
CA ALA A 119 -8.70 -21.15 2.29
C ALA A 119 -10.00 -20.41 1.90
N HIS A 120 -10.94 -20.29 2.83
CA HIS A 120 -12.25 -19.69 2.61
C HIS A 120 -12.47 -18.41 3.44
N THR A 121 -11.39 -17.72 3.81
CA THR A 121 -11.45 -16.52 4.65
C THR A 121 -10.85 -15.31 3.93
N THR A 122 -10.86 -14.15 4.58
CA THR A 122 -10.19 -12.92 4.10
C THR A 122 -8.70 -13.14 3.87
N PHE A 123 -8.11 -14.09 4.61
CA PHE A 123 -6.70 -14.48 4.51
C PHE A 123 -6.46 -15.61 3.49
N ALA A 124 -7.43 -15.90 2.61
CA ALA A 124 -7.27 -16.90 1.57
C ALA A 124 -6.00 -16.66 0.73
N HIS A 125 -5.29 -17.76 0.50
CA HIS A 125 -4.02 -17.80 -0.25
C HIS A 125 -2.89 -16.95 0.36
N GLN A 126 -3.01 -16.52 1.62
CA GLN A 126 -1.91 -15.92 2.37
C GLN A 126 -1.19 -17.03 3.14
N GLY A 127 0.10 -17.25 2.86
CA GLY A 127 0.90 -18.21 3.61
C GLY A 127 1.39 -17.62 4.93
N SER A 128 2.01 -16.45 4.83
CA SER A 128 2.41 -15.65 5.97
C SER A 128 2.32 -14.16 5.64
N LEU A 129 2.08 -13.31 6.63
CA LEU A 129 2.02 -11.86 6.44
C LEU A 129 2.83 -11.13 7.50
N LYS A 130 3.49 -10.06 7.06
CA LYS A 130 4.13 -9.08 7.94
C LYS A 130 3.02 -8.21 8.56
N LEU A 131 3.03 -8.06 9.88
CA LEU A 131 2.17 -7.14 10.62
C LEU A 131 3.06 -6.04 11.21
N ALA A 132 2.99 -4.85 10.64
CA ALA A 132 3.58 -3.66 11.24
C ALA A 132 2.69 -3.22 12.40
N VAL A 133 3.28 -3.08 13.59
CA VAL A 133 2.55 -2.79 14.83
C VAL A 133 2.93 -1.43 15.38
N GLN A 134 2.00 -0.82 16.11
CA GLN A 134 2.27 0.42 16.83
C GLN A 134 3.36 0.17 17.89
N CYS A 135 4.56 0.68 17.60
CA CYS A 135 5.81 0.39 18.32
C CYS A 135 5.75 0.63 19.84
N ARG A 136 4.99 1.63 20.28
CA ARG A 136 4.75 1.98 21.70
C ARG A 136 3.33 2.51 21.91
N GLY A 137 2.87 2.58 23.15
CA GLY A 137 1.61 3.26 23.47
C GLY A 137 1.62 4.76 23.09
N GLY A 138 0.42 5.35 23.06
CA GLY A 138 0.21 6.79 22.85
C GLY A 138 0.01 7.23 21.40
N GLN A 139 -0.66 8.37 21.25
CA GLN A 139 -1.12 8.90 19.96
C GLN A 139 0.02 9.16 18.96
N GLY A 140 1.18 9.64 19.42
CA GLY A 140 2.32 9.90 18.54
C GLY A 140 2.78 8.66 17.76
N TYR A 141 2.86 7.50 18.41
CA TYR A 141 3.23 6.25 17.74
C TYR A 141 2.12 5.69 16.86
N ALA A 142 0.85 5.97 17.19
CA ALA A 142 -0.27 5.66 16.32
C ALA A 142 -0.21 6.49 15.02
N ASN A 143 0.13 7.78 15.11
CA ASN A 143 0.32 8.64 13.93
C ASN A 143 1.44 8.11 13.02
N TYR A 144 2.61 7.77 13.57
CA TYR A 144 3.74 7.28 12.76
C TYR A 144 3.39 6.02 11.98
N LEU A 145 2.62 5.11 12.59
CA LEU A 145 2.16 3.89 11.91
C LEU A 145 1.15 4.22 10.79
N LEU A 146 0.22 5.14 11.03
CA LEU A 146 -0.73 5.57 10.01
C LEU A 146 -0.02 6.27 8.84
N GLU A 147 0.94 7.16 9.12
CA GLU A 147 1.72 7.85 8.09
C GLU A 147 2.57 6.89 7.26
N GLU A 148 3.18 5.87 7.88
CA GLU A 148 3.89 4.82 7.15
C GLU A 148 2.94 4.08 6.20
N SER A 149 1.74 3.69 6.67
CA SER A 149 0.74 3.03 5.82
C SER A 149 0.28 3.93 4.65
N LEU A 150 0.22 5.25 4.86
CA LEU A 150 -0.13 6.21 3.82
C LEU A 150 0.94 6.29 2.73
N ILE A 151 2.22 6.15 3.07
CA ILE A 151 3.30 6.15 2.08
C ILE A 151 3.14 4.96 1.12
N TYR A 152 2.83 3.76 1.63
CA TYR A 152 2.53 2.61 0.77
C TYR A 152 1.35 2.90 -0.17
N ARG A 153 0.26 3.46 0.36
CA ARG A 153 -0.93 3.79 -0.44
C ARG A 153 -0.66 4.88 -1.47
N ALA A 154 0.14 5.89 -1.12
CA ALA A 154 0.58 6.93 -2.05
C ALA A 154 1.43 6.34 -3.18
N TYR A 155 2.30 5.36 -2.88
CA TYR A 155 3.07 4.66 -3.89
C TYR A 155 2.20 3.81 -4.82
N ASN A 156 1.10 3.21 -4.30
CA ASN A 156 0.16 2.44 -5.13
C ASN A 156 -0.51 3.31 -6.21
N LEU A 157 -0.75 4.61 -5.95
CA LEU A 157 -1.26 5.55 -6.96
C LEU A 157 -0.25 5.79 -8.10
N LEU A 158 1.03 5.56 -7.81
CA LEU A 158 2.14 5.82 -8.72
C LEU A 158 2.67 4.57 -9.38
N THR A 159 2.30 3.34 -9.05
CA THR A 159 2.71 2.13 -9.79
C THR A 159 2.06 0.88 -9.20
N ASP A 160 1.76 -0.11 -10.04
CA ASP A 160 1.34 -1.44 -9.59
C ASP A 160 2.49 -2.26 -8.99
N ARG A 161 3.74 -1.93 -9.34
CA ARG A 161 4.97 -2.50 -8.77
C ARG A 161 5.26 -1.89 -7.40
N SER A 162 4.32 -2.13 -6.49
CA SER A 162 4.28 -1.58 -5.14
C SER A 162 3.61 -2.59 -4.21
N PHE A 163 3.99 -2.58 -2.93
CA PHE A 163 3.30 -3.37 -1.91
C PHE A 163 1.95 -2.74 -1.59
N ARG A 164 0.89 -3.55 -1.55
CA ARG A 164 -0.38 -3.14 -0.95
C ARG A 164 -0.36 -3.32 0.56
N VAL A 165 -1.11 -2.49 1.27
CA VAL A 165 -1.26 -2.57 2.73
C VAL A 165 -2.72 -2.47 3.12
N ARG A 166 -3.08 -3.06 4.27
CA ARG A 166 -4.40 -2.88 4.89
C ARG A 166 -4.24 -2.59 6.37
N LEU A 167 -4.84 -1.50 6.82
CA LEU A 167 -4.92 -1.15 8.24
C LEU A 167 -5.68 -2.22 9.01
N ALA A 168 -5.35 -2.37 10.28
CA ALA A 168 -6.03 -3.25 11.19
C ALA A 168 -6.07 -2.64 12.59
N HIS A 169 -7.18 -2.88 13.29
CA HIS A 169 -7.28 -2.69 14.72
C HIS A 169 -7.18 -4.06 15.36
N VAL A 170 -6.07 -4.27 16.05
CA VAL A 170 -5.71 -5.57 16.60
C VAL A 170 -5.90 -5.52 18.10
N THR A 171 -6.84 -6.31 18.59
CA THR A 171 -7.01 -6.57 20.02
C THR A 171 -6.11 -7.73 20.42
N TYR A 172 -5.08 -7.43 21.21
CA TYR A 172 -4.12 -8.41 21.72
C TYR A 172 -4.64 -8.99 23.03
N VAL A 173 -4.87 -10.30 23.06
CA VAL A 173 -5.35 -11.04 24.24
C VAL A 173 -4.24 -11.96 24.74
N ASP A 174 -3.79 -11.75 25.98
CA ASP A 174 -2.82 -12.63 26.61
C ASP A 174 -3.46 -13.97 26.97
N ALA A 175 -2.96 -15.04 26.37
CA ALA A 175 -3.44 -16.40 26.62
C ALA A 175 -3.20 -16.86 28.07
N THR A 176 -2.24 -16.25 28.78
CA THR A 176 -1.94 -16.55 30.19
C THR A 176 -2.84 -15.81 31.17
N GLY A 177 -3.63 -14.83 30.70
CA GLY A 177 -4.53 -14.03 31.52
C GLY A 177 -3.84 -13.04 32.46
N LYS A 178 -2.52 -12.82 32.32
CA LYS A 178 -1.76 -11.90 33.17
C LYS A 178 -1.96 -10.44 32.79
N HIS A 179 -2.29 -10.18 31.53
CA HIS A 179 -2.52 -8.84 31.00
C HIS A 179 -3.94 -8.70 30.46
N ALA A 180 -4.56 -7.55 30.74
CA ALA A 180 -5.85 -7.20 30.14
C ALA A 180 -5.73 -7.04 28.61
N PRO A 181 -6.78 -7.35 27.84
CA PRO A 181 -6.77 -7.12 26.41
C PRO A 181 -6.50 -5.66 26.05
N GLU A 182 -5.72 -5.43 24.99
CA GLU A 182 -5.40 -4.08 24.51
C GLU A 182 -5.56 -4.00 22.99
N THR A 183 -6.29 -3.00 22.50
CA THR A 183 -6.47 -2.74 21.07
C THR A 183 -5.48 -1.71 20.58
N ARG A 184 -4.80 -2.00 19.46
CA ARG A 184 -3.79 -1.13 18.86
C ARG A 184 -3.92 -1.10 17.35
N ARG A 185 -3.46 0.00 16.74
CA ARG A 185 -3.34 0.10 15.29
C ARG A 185 -2.19 -0.77 14.79
N ALA A 186 -2.40 -1.39 13.65
CA ALA A 186 -1.43 -2.15 12.90
C ALA A 186 -1.75 -2.05 11.40
N PHE A 187 -0.88 -2.58 10.56
CA PHE A 187 -1.24 -2.86 9.17
C PHE A 187 -0.53 -4.10 8.65
N PHE A 188 -1.23 -4.84 7.80
CA PHE A 188 -0.67 -5.92 7.02
C PHE A 188 0.04 -5.36 5.80
N ILE A 189 1.15 -5.99 5.43
CA ILE A 189 1.88 -5.72 4.18
C ILE A 189 1.75 -6.94 3.28
N GLU A 190 1.47 -6.71 2.00
CA GLU A 190 1.44 -7.74 0.96
C GLU A 190 2.74 -8.56 0.96
N ASP A 191 2.60 -9.86 0.78
CA ASP A 191 3.73 -10.78 0.65
C ASP A 191 4.48 -10.50 -0.66
N ASP A 192 5.81 -10.59 -0.62
CA ASP A 192 6.71 -10.25 -1.74
C ASP A 192 6.44 -11.11 -2.97
N ASP A 193 6.30 -12.43 -2.80
CA ASP A 193 5.96 -13.31 -3.90
C ASP A 193 4.57 -12.99 -4.47
N ARG A 194 3.62 -12.56 -3.64
CA ARG A 194 2.27 -12.18 -4.09
C ARG A 194 2.30 -10.87 -4.88
N MET A 195 3.03 -9.87 -4.38
CA MET A 195 3.28 -8.61 -5.07
C MET A 195 3.97 -8.85 -6.42
N ALA A 196 5.01 -9.69 -6.45
CA ALA A 196 5.73 -10.05 -7.67
C ALA A 196 4.79 -10.74 -8.68
N ARG A 197 4.03 -11.75 -8.25
CA ARG A 197 3.05 -12.46 -9.10
C ARG A 197 1.99 -11.53 -9.67
N ARG A 198 1.47 -10.58 -8.89
CA ARG A 198 0.49 -9.58 -9.36
C ARG A 198 1.06 -8.70 -10.49
N ASN A 199 2.37 -8.57 -10.55
CA ASN A 199 3.10 -7.82 -11.59
C ASN A 199 3.68 -8.73 -12.70
N ASN A 200 3.27 -10.00 -12.79
CA ASN A 200 3.83 -10.98 -13.74
C ASN A 200 5.36 -11.16 -13.63
N THR A 201 5.87 -11.08 -12.39
CA THR A 201 7.29 -11.19 -12.07
C THR A 201 7.53 -12.21 -10.95
N LYS A 202 8.79 -12.50 -10.65
CA LYS A 202 9.24 -13.28 -9.48
C LYS A 202 10.20 -12.45 -8.64
N VAL A 203 10.25 -12.71 -7.34
CA VAL A 203 11.26 -12.10 -6.46
C VAL A 203 12.66 -12.51 -6.92
N PHE A 204 13.58 -11.54 -6.93
CA PHE A 204 14.96 -11.70 -7.39
C PHE A 204 15.93 -11.26 -6.29
N GLU A 205 16.37 -12.20 -5.46
CA GLU A 205 17.19 -11.92 -4.26
C GLU A 205 18.70 -11.80 -4.57
N GLN A 206 19.07 -11.09 -5.63
CA GLN A 206 20.47 -10.86 -5.99
C GLN A 206 21.00 -9.54 -5.42
N LYS A 207 22.03 -9.64 -4.58
CA LYS A 207 22.81 -8.48 -4.12
C LYS A 207 23.84 -8.07 -5.17
N GLY A 208 24.33 -6.84 -5.06
CA GLY A 208 25.34 -6.26 -5.95
C GLY A 208 24.78 -5.58 -7.20
N VAL A 209 23.50 -5.79 -7.50
CA VAL A 209 22.81 -5.12 -8.63
C VAL A 209 22.81 -3.61 -8.41
N THR A 210 23.28 -2.87 -9.41
CA THR A 210 23.33 -1.41 -9.44
C THR A 210 22.07 -0.84 -10.09
N GLN A 211 21.83 0.47 -9.94
CA GLN A 211 20.63 1.11 -10.51
C GLN A 211 20.60 1.02 -12.05
N GLY A 212 21.75 1.15 -12.72
CA GLY A 212 21.86 1.11 -14.18
C GLY A 212 21.66 -0.27 -14.79
N GLU A 213 21.60 -1.32 -13.96
CA GLU A 213 21.24 -2.68 -14.39
C GLU A 213 19.73 -2.96 -14.26
N LEU A 214 18.96 -2.02 -13.73
CA LEU A 214 17.52 -2.15 -13.52
C LEU A 214 16.73 -1.46 -14.64
N ASP A 215 15.44 -1.78 -14.70
CA ASP A 215 14.47 -1.07 -15.54
C ASP A 215 14.55 0.45 -15.29
N PHE A 216 14.81 1.18 -16.37
CA PHE A 216 15.10 2.60 -16.30
C PHE A 216 13.90 3.39 -15.74
N ASP A 217 12.69 3.16 -16.23
CA ASP A 217 11.53 3.96 -15.85
C ASP A 217 11.09 3.70 -14.41
N GLN A 218 10.99 2.42 -14.01
CA GLN A 218 10.64 2.05 -12.65
C GLN A 218 11.69 2.51 -11.63
N THR A 219 12.98 2.44 -11.98
CA THR A 219 14.05 2.95 -11.11
C THR A 219 13.94 4.45 -10.92
N GLY A 220 13.74 5.21 -12.00
CA GLY A 220 13.52 6.66 -11.93
C GLY A 220 12.34 7.02 -11.04
N LEU A 221 11.22 6.34 -11.23
CA LEU A 221 10.03 6.52 -10.42
C LEU A 221 10.28 6.22 -8.94
N ALA A 222 10.93 5.10 -8.63
CA ALA A 222 11.26 4.73 -7.26
C ALA A 222 12.17 5.77 -6.61
N MET A 223 13.19 6.27 -7.31
CA MET A 223 14.13 7.26 -6.77
C MET A 223 13.48 8.64 -6.54
N VAL A 224 12.65 9.10 -7.46
CA VAL A 224 11.87 10.35 -7.27
C VAL A 224 10.86 10.18 -6.14
N PHE A 225 10.24 9.01 -5.99
CA PHE A 225 9.34 8.73 -4.88
C PHE A 225 10.06 8.74 -3.52
N GLN A 226 11.23 8.09 -3.42
CA GLN A 226 12.05 8.14 -2.20
C GLN A 226 12.46 9.57 -1.86
N TYR A 227 12.79 10.40 -2.87
CA TYR A 227 13.04 11.83 -2.68
C TYR A 227 11.79 12.58 -2.18
N MET A 228 10.62 12.34 -2.79
CA MET A 228 9.35 12.98 -2.41
C MET A 228 9.06 12.81 -0.91
N ILE A 229 9.21 11.59 -0.39
CA ILE A 229 8.93 11.26 1.01
C ILE A 229 10.11 11.56 1.95
N GLY A 230 11.27 11.95 1.41
CA GLY A 230 12.49 12.20 2.19
C GLY A 230 13.10 10.93 2.77
N ASN A 231 12.98 9.79 2.08
CA ASN A 231 13.55 8.54 2.54
C ASN A 231 14.94 8.33 1.92
N THR A 232 15.94 8.20 2.78
CA THR A 232 17.31 7.86 2.37
C THR A 232 17.77 6.51 2.93
N ASP A 233 16.96 5.82 3.72
CA ASP A 233 17.30 4.53 4.32
C ASP A 233 16.98 3.38 3.35
N PHE A 234 17.74 3.31 2.25
CA PHE A 234 17.65 2.21 1.29
C PHE A 234 18.98 1.99 0.57
N ALA A 235 19.18 0.78 0.06
CA ALA A 235 20.29 0.46 -0.82
C ALA A 235 19.93 -0.70 -1.77
N VAL A 236 19.88 -0.41 -3.07
CA VAL A 236 19.61 -1.40 -4.13
C VAL A 236 20.64 -2.52 -4.08
N THR A 237 21.93 -2.18 -4.06
CA THR A 237 23.04 -3.15 -4.05
C THR A 237 23.03 -4.08 -2.84
N ALA A 238 22.49 -3.65 -1.71
CA ALA A 238 22.42 -4.46 -0.48
C ALA A 238 21.06 -5.14 -0.27
N LEU A 239 20.06 -4.84 -1.11
CA LEU A 239 18.64 -5.17 -0.89
C LEU A 239 18.13 -4.64 0.46
N HIS A 240 18.61 -3.46 0.87
CA HIS A 240 18.14 -2.80 2.08
C HIS A 240 16.93 -1.94 1.74
N ASN A 241 15.77 -2.28 2.30
CA ASN A 241 14.48 -1.60 2.07
C ASN A 241 14.07 -1.51 0.58
N ILE A 242 14.56 -2.45 -0.22
CA ILE A 242 14.22 -2.66 -1.63
C ILE A 242 14.03 -4.16 -1.86
N VAL A 243 12.94 -4.54 -2.53
CA VAL A 243 12.81 -5.86 -3.16
C VAL A 243 13.05 -5.69 -4.66
N LEU A 244 13.81 -6.59 -5.27
CA LEU A 244 13.91 -6.67 -6.73
C LEU A 244 12.95 -7.75 -7.22
N ILE A 245 12.25 -7.46 -8.32
CA ILE A 245 11.40 -8.42 -9.02
C ILE A 245 11.83 -8.50 -10.47
N ARG A 246 11.80 -9.70 -11.05
CA ARG A 246 12.25 -9.96 -12.43
C ARG A 246 11.14 -10.59 -13.26
N ASP A 247 10.94 -10.08 -14.46
CA ASP A 247 9.97 -10.63 -15.41
C ASP A 247 10.55 -11.79 -16.24
N SER A 248 9.76 -12.31 -17.17
CA SER A 248 10.18 -13.40 -18.07
C SER A 248 11.14 -12.97 -19.18
N LEU A 249 11.36 -11.67 -19.36
CA LEU A 249 12.31 -11.08 -20.31
C LEU A 249 13.63 -10.73 -19.62
N GLU A 250 13.82 -11.19 -18.38
CA GLU A 250 14.97 -10.91 -17.53
C GLU A 250 15.13 -9.43 -17.13
N THR A 251 14.10 -8.59 -17.32
CA THR A 251 14.10 -7.20 -16.84
C THR A 251 13.86 -7.16 -15.34
N VAL A 252 14.70 -6.42 -14.61
CA VAL A 252 14.67 -6.34 -13.15
C VAL A 252 14.13 -4.99 -12.70
N TYR A 253 13.17 -4.99 -11.79
CA TYR A 253 12.47 -3.81 -11.30
C TYR A 253 12.68 -3.63 -9.80
N PRO A 254 13.02 -2.42 -9.32
CA PRO A 254 13.07 -2.14 -7.88
C PRO A 254 11.69 -1.79 -7.33
N VAL A 255 11.39 -2.34 -6.15
CA VAL A 255 10.19 -2.05 -5.37
C VAL A 255 10.60 -1.64 -3.94
N PRO A 256 10.55 -0.34 -3.61
CA PRO A 256 10.88 0.13 -2.26
C PRO A 256 9.82 -0.27 -1.23
N TYR A 257 10.26 -0.48 0.01
CA TYR A 257 9.40 -0.75 1.16
C TYR A 257 10.09 -0.32 2.46
N ASP A 258 9.42 -0.49 3.62
CA ASP A 258 9.88 -0.07 4.95
C ASP A 258 10.13 1.47 5.01
N PHE A 259 9.03 2.22 5.07
CA PHE A 259 9.05 3.67 4.90
C PHE A 259 9.05 4.47 6.21
N ASP A 260 9.28 3.82 7.35
CA ASP A 260 9.20 4.49 8.65
C ASP A 260 10.31 5.51 8.91
N TRP A 261 11.41 5.38 8.19
CA TRP A 261 12.56 6.27 8.22
C TRP A 261 12.41 7.54 7.35
N SER A 262 11.23 7.76 6.78
CA SER A 262 10.98 8.86 5.84
C SER A 262 10.89 10.23 6.52
N GLY A 263 11.47 11.25 5.88
CA GLY A 263 11.42 12.65 6.31
C GLY A 263 10.03 13.24 6.47
N VAL A 264 9.05 12.78 5.67
CA VAL A 264 7.64 13.19 5.80
C VAL A 264 7.06 12.77 7.16
N ILE A 265 7.47 11.62 7.70
CA ILE A 265 7.07 11.16 9.04
C ILE A 265 7.93 11.84 10.10
N SER A 266 9.25 11.90 9.90
CA SER A 266 10.18 12.52 10.87
C SER A 266 10.03 11.92 12.28
N THR A 267 10.04 10.60 12.38
CA THR A 267 9.95 9.90 13.67
C THR A 267 11.14 10.27 14.58
N PRO A 268 10.99 10.25 15.91
CA PRO A 268 12.05 10.67 16.83
C PRO A 268 13.25 9.71 16.86
N TYR A 269 13.10 8.51 16.29
CA TYR A 269 14.16 7.52 16.20
C TYR A 269 14.87 7.53 14.85
N ALA A 270 14.31 8.18 13.83
CA ALA A 270 14.92 8.25 12.51
C ALA A 270 16.10 9.24 12.53
N GLN A 271 17.26 8.74 12.14
CA GLN A 271 18.50 9.52 12.02
C GLN A 271 19.08 9.31 10.63
N PRO A 272 19.65 10.36 10.00
CA PRO A 272 20.30 10.19 8.72
C PRO A 272 21.55 9.33 8.85
N ASP A 273 21.88 8.59 7.79
CA ASP A 273 23.19 7.96 7.67
C ASP A 273 24.26 9.06 7.58
N SER A 274 25.25 9.01 8.48
CA SER A 274 26.30 10.04 8.59
C SER A 274 27.12 10.20 7.31
N ARG A 275 27.13 9.20 6.44
CA ARG A 275 27.82 9.23 5.13
C ARG A 275 27.10 10.08 4.09
N LEU A 276 25.85 10.47 4.33
CA LEU A 276 25.02 11.20 3.36
C LEU A 276 25.16 12.73 3.46
N GLY A 277 25.76 13.25 4.53
CA GLY A 277 25.99 14.69 4.69
C GLY A 277 24.73 15.54 4.86
N ILE A 278 23.58 14.93 5.15
CA ILE A 278 22.34 15.63 5.51
C ILE A 278 22.22 15.79 7.02
N ARG A 279 21.62 16.90 7.46
CA ARG A 279 21.57 17.26 8.90
C ARG A 279 20.55 16.44 9.68
N ASP A 280 19.41 16.17 9.05
CA ASP A 280 18.31 15.41 9.62
C ASP A 280 17.53 14.72 8.50
N VAL A 281 16.64 13.80 8.86
CA VAL A 281 15.86 13.00 7.91
C VAL A 281 14.84 13.81 7.11
N ARG A 282 14.49 15.04 7.53
CA ARG A 282 13.58 15.91 6.76
C ARG A 282 14.28 16.54 5.57
N GLN A 283 15.61 16.69 5.61
CA GLN A 283 16.36 17.14 4.45
C GLN A 283 16.34 16.08 3.36
N ARG A 284 15.70 16.39 2.22
CA ARG A 284 15.69 15.52 1.05
C ARG A 284 17.09 15.40 0.45
N LEU A 285 17.39 14.22 -0.09
CA LEU A 285 18.58 13.95 -0.86
C LEU A 285 18.21 13.03 -2.02
N PHE A 286 18.44 13.48 -3.24
CA PHE A 286 18.23 12.63 -4.40
C PHE A 286 19.37 11.62 -4.50
N ARG A 287 19.02 10.34 -4.66
CA ARG A 287 19.98 9.22 -4.70
C ARG A 287 19.78 8.34 -5.94
N GLY A 288 19.16 8.91 -6.98
CA GLY A 288 18.94 8.24 -8.26
C GLY A 288 20.00 8.58 -9.30
N GLU A 289 20.01 7.79 -10.37
CA GLU A 289 20.87 8.02 -11.52
C GLU A 289 20.53 9.31 -12.29
N CYS A 290 21.53 9.85 -12.99
CA CYS A 290 21.35 11.02 -13.83
C CYS A 290 20.35 10.78 -14.95
N ARG A 291 19.51 11.79 -15.20
CA ARG A 291 18.48 11.83 -16.25
C ARG A 291 18.50 13.15 -16.96
N SER A 292 18.15 13.13 -18.23
CA SER A 292 17.88 14.33 -19.02
C SER A 292 16.69 15.11 -18.42
N PRO A 293 16.61 16.43 -18.66
CA PRO A 293 15.46 17.22 -18.29
C PRO A 293 14.13 16.67 -18.84
N GLU A 294 14.14 16.13 -20.06
CA GLU A 294 12.96 15.56 -20.73
C GLU A 294 12.47 14.28 -20.01
N GLU A 295 13.39 13.40 -19.62
CA GLU A 295 13.07 12.20 -18.84
C GLU A 295 12.53 12.55 -17.45
N LEU A 296 13.12 13.54 -16.77
CA LEU A 296 12.61 14.04 -15.49
C LEU A 296 11.22 14.66 -15.63
N ALA A 297 10.98 15.45 -16.67
CA ALA A 297 9.68 16.06 -16.92
C ALA A 297 8.59 15.00 -17.13
N SER A 298 8.90 13.93 -17.87
CA SER A 298 7.99 12.79 -18.06
C SER A 298 7.65 12.10 -16.72
N LEU A 299 8.66 11.85 -15.88
CA LEU A 299 8.45 11.29 -14.54
C LEU A 299 7.59 12.23 -13.68
N PHE A 300 7.92 13.52 -13.62
CA PHE A 300 7.23 14.51 -12.79
C PHE A 300 5.77 14.69 -13.20
N ALA A 301 5.44 14.57 -14.49
CA ALA A 301 4.06 14.60 -14.96
C ALA A 301 3.19 13.55 -14.23
N ARG A 302 3.75 12.36 -13.98
CA ARG A 302 3.05 11.31 -13.23
C ARG A 302 2.77 11.68 -11.78
N PHE A 303 3.74 12.31 -11.10
CA PHE A 303 3.55 12.79 -9.73
C PHE A 303 2.53 13.92 -9.67
N ASN A 304 2.62 14.89 -10.58
CA ASN A 304 1.68 16.00 -10.67
C ASN A 304 0.25 15.51 -10.90
N ALA A 305 0.06 14.52 -11.77
CA ALA A 305 -1.25 13.91 -12.02
C ALA A 305 -1.87 13.25 -10.78
N GLN A 306 -1.04 12.76 -9.85
CA GLN A 306 -1.50 12.10 -8.62
C GLN A 306 -1.50 13.02 -7.39
N LYS A 307 -1.12 14.30 -7.52
CA LYS A 307 -0.99 15.23 -6.39
C LYS A 307 -2.26 15.26 -5.51
N GLU A 308 -3.41 15.54 -6.11
CA GLU A 308 -4.66 15.69 -5.36
C GLU A 308 -5.12 14.36 -4.75
N ALA A 309 -4.89 13.23 -5.43
CA ALA A 309 -5.21 11.91 -4.89
C ALA A 309 -4.35 11.58 -3.66
N ILE A 310 -3.05 11.91 -3.69
CA ILE A 310 -2.16 11.76 -2.54
C ILE A 310 -2.65 12.64 -1.38
N TYR A 311 -3.05 13.89 -1.66
CA TYR A 311 -3.50 14.81 -0.62
C TYR A 311 -4.82 14.34 0.01
N ALA A 312 -5.73 13.80 -0.81
CA ALA A 312 -6.97 13.20 -0.35
C ALA A 312 -6.73 11.97 0.55
N LEU A 313 -5.74 11.12 0.25
CA LEU A 313 -5.37 9.99 1.12
C LEU A 313 -4.99 10.47 2.54
N TYR A 314 -4.13 11.50 2.63
CA TYR A 314 -3.69 12.04 3.92
C TYR A 314 -4.83 12.70 4.71
N ARG A 315 -5.67 13.49 4.03
CA ARG A 315 -6.84 14.12 4.66
C ARG A 315 -7.85 13.07 5.15
N GLY A 316 -8.10 12.04 4.35
CA GLY A 316 -9.02 10.94 4.69
C GLY A 316 -8.59 10.15 5.92
N MET A 317 -7.28 10.05 6.19
CA MET A 317 -6.74 9.35 7.36
C MET A 317 -7.11 10.01 8.71
N ALA A 318 -7.70 11.22 8.69
CA ALA A 318 -8.32 11.81 9.88
C ALA A 318 -9.44 10.91 10.45
N ALA A 319 -10.15 10.15 9.60
CA ALA A 319 -11.20 9.21 10.05
C ALA A 319 -10.63 8.09 10.94
N GLU A 320 -9.38 7.69 10.68
CA GLU A 320 -8.63 6.75 11.51
C GLU A 320 -7.89 7.44 12.65
N GLY A 321 -8.18 8.72 12.92
CA GLY A 321 -7.56 9.49 13.99
C GLY A 321 -6.08 9.79 13.78
N LEU A 322 -5.63 10.05 12.55
CA LEU A 322 -4.39 10.80 12.31
C LEU A 322 -4.62 12.27 12.69
N GLU A 323 -3.75 12.82 13.54
CA GLU A 323 -3.97 14.18 14.06
C GLU A 323 -3.89 15.25 12.96
N PRO A 324 -4.75 16.29 12.99
CA PRO A 324 -4.76 17.35 11.98
C PRO A 324 -3.40 18.03 11.77
N LYS A 325 -2.62 18.21 12.83
CA LYS A 325 -1.27 18.77 12.76
C LYS A 325 -0.32 17.88 11.96
N ARG A 326 -0.45 16.55 12.05
CA ARG A 326 0.37 15.59 11.29
C ARG A 326 0.01 15.62 9.82
N ILE A 327 -1.29 15.66 9.51
CA ILE A 327 -1.79 15.83 8.14
C ILE A 327 -1.20 17.12 7.54
N ALA A 328 -1.33 18.26 8.22
CA ALA A 328 -0.78 19.53 7.74
C ALA A 328 0.74 19.45 7.51
N GLN A 329 1.49 18.90 8.47
CA GLN A 329 2.94 18.73 8.34
C GLN A 329 3.36 17.88 7.14
N ALA A 330 2.62 16.81 6.84
CA ALA A 330 2.89 15.96 5.70
C ALA A 330 2.56 16.66 4.37
N LEU A 331 1.41 17.35 4.29
CA LEU A 331 1.01 18.10 3.10
C LEU A 331 1.95 19.26 2.81
N ASP A 332 2.37 20.03 3.83
CA ASP A 332 3.37 21.10 3.68
C ASP A 332 4.70 20.54 3.15
N TYR A 333 5.10 19.36 3.65
CA TYR A 333 6.29 18.67 3.18
C TYR A 333 6.16 18.30 1.70
N TYR A 334 5.04 17.74 1.27
CA TYR A 334 4.79 17.42 -0.13
C TYR A 334 4.66 18.65 -1.03
N ASP A 335 4.09 19.74 -0.54
CA ASP A 335 4.03 21.00 -1.29
C ASP A 335 5.42 21.50 -1.65
N ASP A 336 6.41 21.36 -0.76
CA ASP A 336 7.80 21.68 -1.07
C ASP A 336 8.42 20.76 -2.15
N PHE A 337 8.06 19.47 -2.16
CA PHE A 337 8.42 18.57 -3.25
C PHE A 337 7.80 19.03 -4.59
N PHE A 338 6.50 19.33 -4.60
CA PHE A 338 5.81 19.78 -5.81
C PHE A 338 6.32 21.15 -6.29
N LYS A 339 6.74 22.05 -5.40
CA LYS A 339 7.44 23.29 -5.78
C LYS A 339 8.80 22.99 -6.41
N THR A 340 9.50 21.96 -5.93
CA THR A 340 10.81 21.57 -6.44
C THR A 340 10.73 21.02 -7.86
N ILE A 341 9.85 20.05 -8.10
CA ILE A 341 9.74 19.39 -9.42
C ILE A 341 9.08 20.28 -10.50
N ASN A 342 8.41 21.36 -10.09
CA ASN A 342 7.77 22.32 -11.00
C ASN A 342 8.54 23.64 -11.13
N ASP A 343 9.74 23.73 -10.56
CA ASP A 343 10.65 24.88 -10.72
C ASP A 343 11.95 24.38 -11.39
N PRO A 344 12.30 24.86 -12.60
CA PRO A 344 13.49 24.40 -13.32
C PRO A 344 14.80 24.62 -12.55
N GLY A 345 14.91 25.72 -11.79
CA GLY A 345 16.10 26.03 -11.01
C GLY A 345 16.29 25.09 -9.82
N ARG A 346 15.20 24.79 -9.10
CA ARG A 346 15.18 23.80 -8.02
C ARG A 346 15.41 22.39 -8.56
N THR A 347 14.71 22.01 -9.63
CA THR A 347 14.91 20.72 -10.30
C THR A 347 16.37 20.50 -10.68
N ARG A 348 16.99 21.49 -11.33
CA ARG A 348 18.41 21.42 -11.70
C ARG A 348 19.31 21.19 -10.48
N ARG A 349 19.07 21.91 -9.39
CA ARG A 349 19.87 21.79 -8.16
C ARG A 349 19.68 20.45 -7.46
N GLU A 350 18.44 19.99 -7.36
CA GLU A 350 18.05 18.84 -6.52
C GLU A 350 18.14 17.49 -7.25
N PHE A 351 18.06 17.48 -8.59
CA PHE A 351 18.08 16.24 -9.38
C PHE A 351 19.24 16.18 -10.37
N THR A 352 19.56 17.28 -11.08
CA THR A 352 20.56 17.24 -12.17
C THR A 352 22.00 17.43 -11.69
N LEU A 353 22.24 18.29 -10.71
CA LEU A 353 23.60 18.57 -10.23
C LEU A 353 24.13 17.57 -9.20
N VAL A 354 23.25 16.74 -8.63
CA VAL A 354 23.55 15.86 -7.49
C VAL A 354 23.24 14.38 -7.76
N CYS A 355 22.74 14.05 -8.96
CA CYS A 355 22.56 12.67 -9.38
C CYS A 355 23.89 11.92 -9.41
N ARG A 356 23.82 10.59 -9.39
CA ARG A 356 25.00 9.72 -9.37
C ARG A 356 25.09 8.85 -10.60
#